data_AF-A0A3A4RPS1-F1
#
_entry.id   AF-A0A3A4RPS1-F1
#
_cell.length_a   1.000
_cell.length_b   1.000
_cell.length_c   1.000
_cell.angle_alpha   90.00
_cell.angle_beta   90.00
_cell.angle_gamma   90.00
#
_symmetry.space_group_name_H-M   'P 1'
#
loop_
_entity.id
_entity.type
_entity.pdbx_description
1 polymer ?
#
loop_
_entity_poly.entity_id
_entity_poly.type
_entity_poly.pdbx_seq_one_letter_code
_entity_poly.pdbx_strand_id
1 'polypeptide(L)'
;KRIIVRQGNVYIGRGRKDDRSIIVIPIISDSPSAPNMIGNLLLLNIGFKEKVDLSVKTKALGGKYEHIQNIVQENSIEWDDRFLEMVDMPVLFGSSAEKIGEYIVRKQKE
;
A
#
# COMPACT_ATOMS: atom_id res chain seq x y z
N LYS A 1 -13.77 -5.29 -2.32
CA LYS A 1 -12.87 -6.41 -2.69
C LYS A 1 -12.57 -6.52 -4.21
N ARG A 2 -13.07 -5.60 -5.06
CA ARG A 2 -12.92 -5.67 -6.53
C ARG A 2 -11.46 -5.69 -7.01
N ILE A 3 -10.55 -4.97 -6.36
CA ILE A 3 -9.11 -4.92 -6.71
C ILE A 3 -8.45 -6.31 -6.55
N ILE A 4 -8.60 -6.93 -5.38
CA ILE A 4 -8.01 -8.25 -5.07
C ILE A 4 -8.59 -9.35 -5.96
N VAL A 5 -9.92 -9.34 -6.13
CA VAL A 5 -10.67 -10.44 -6.75
C VAL A 5 -10.74 -10.32 -8.28
N ARG A 6 -10.65 -9.11 -8.87
CA ARG A 6 -10.63 -8.97 -10.35
C ARG A 6 -9.25 -8.85 -10.95
N GLN A 7 -8.26 -8.30 -10.24
CA GLN A 7 -6.92 -8.07 -10.80
C GLN A 7 -5.90 -9.12 -10.35
N GLY A 8 -6.24 -10.00 -9.40
CA GLY A 8 -5.29 -10.98 -8.85
C GLY A 8 -4.15 -10.35 -8.05
N ASN A 9 -4.22 -9.05 -7.76
CA ASN A 9 -3.19 -8.33 -7.03
C ASN A 9 -3.26 -8.63 -5.53
N VAL A 10 -2.09 -8.81 -4.94
CA VAL A 10 -1.94 -8.84 -3.48
C VAL A 10 -2.32 -7.48 -2.90
N TYR A 11 -3.03 -7.48 -1.77
CA TYR A 11 -3.44 -6.27 -1.09
C TYR A 11 -2.88 -6.21 0.31
N ILE A 12 -2.39 -5.04 0.71
CA ILE A 12 -1.99 -4.72 2.08
C ILE A 12 -2.94 -3.65 2.60
N GLY A 13 -3.40 -3.82 3.84
CA GLY A 13 -4.34 -2.88 4.45
C GLY A 13 -4.37 -2.99 5.97
N ARG A 14 -5.30 -2.24 6.58
CA ARG A 14 -5.58 -2.27 8.01
C ARG A 14 -6.97 -2.85 8.27
N GLY A 15 -7.07 -3.79 9.22
CA GLY A 15 -8.32 -4.35 9.69
C GLY A 15 -9.18 -3.27 10.35
N ARG A 16 -10.45 -3.14 9.95
CA ARG A 16 -11.33 -2.08 10.47
C ARG A 16 -11.81 -2.31 11.91
N LYS A 17 -11.71 -3.54 12.42
CA LYS A 17 -12.22 -3.92 13.75
C LYS A 17 -11.15 -3.90 14.83
N ASP A 18 -9.93 -4.29 14.47
CA ASP A 18 -8.83 -4.54 15.40
C ASP A 18 -7.54 -3.78 15.04
N ASP A 19 -7.59 -2.92 14.01
CA ASP A 19 -6.49 -2.10 13.50
C ASP A 19 -5.20 -2.85 13.13
N ARG A 20 -5.28 -4.18 13.00
CA ARG A 20 -4.13 -5.00 12.63
C ARG A 20 -3.81 -4.86 11.15
N SER A 21 -2.53 -4.85 10.81
CA SER A 21 -2.10 -4.89 9.42
C SER A 21 -2.35 -6.28 8.84
N ILE A 22 -2.98 -6.30 7.66
CA ILE A 22 -3.35 -7.53 6.97
C ILE A 22 -2.78 -7.53 5.57
N ILE A 23 -2.43 -8.73 5.09
CA ILE A 23 -2.20 -9.00 3.68
C ILE A 23 -3.29 -9.97 3.19
N VAL A 24 -3.83 -9.68 2.02
CA VAL A 24 -4.83 -10.52 1.34
C VAL A 24 -4.24 -10.99 0.03
N ILE A 25 -4.08 -12.31 -0.09
CA ILE A 25 -3.46 -12.96 -1.25
C ILE A 25 -4.55 -13.78 -1.95
N PRO A 26 -4.86 -13.49 -3.22
CA PRO A 26 -5.76 -14.33 -4.00
C PRO A 26 -5.08 -15.65 -4.36
N ILE A 27 -5.75 -16.76 -4.12
CA ILE A 27 -5.27 -18.09 -4.52
C ILE A 27 -5.91 -18.43 -5.87
N ILE A 28 -5.05 -18.52 -6.89
CA ILE A 28 -5.44 -18.83 -8.25
C ILE A 28 -5.58 -20.34 -8.40
N SER A 29 -6.71 -20.78 -8.94
CA SER A 29 -7.00 -22.18 -9.21
C SER A 29 -6.05 -22.75 -10.28
N ASP A 30 -5.48 -23.92 -9.99
CA ASP A 30 -4.73 -24.76 -10.94
C ASP A 30 -5.63 -25.73 -11.71
N SER A 31 -6.94 -25.77 -11.39
CA SER A 31 -7.90 -26.66 -12.05
C SER A 31 -8.02 -26.37 -13.55
N PRO A 32 -7.90 -27.40 -14.41
CA PRO A 32 -8.11 -27.28 -15.86
C PRO A 32 -9.53 -26.82 -16.24
N SER A 33 -10.53 -27.06 -15.38
CA SER A 33 -11.93 -26.69 -15.63
C SER A 33 -12.26 -25.24 -15.27
N ALA A 34 -11.37 -24.55 -14.54
CA ALA A 34 -11.53 -23.15 -14.15
C ALA A 34 -10.14 -22.46 -14.04
N PRO A 35 -9.38 -22.39 -15.15
CA PRO A 35 -8.05 -21.81 -15.13
C PRO A 35 -8.12 -20.31 -14.79
N ASN A 36 -7.15 -19.82 -14.01
CA ASN A 36 -7.05 -18.41 -13.59
C ASN A 36 -8.22 -17.88 -12.73
N MET A 37 -9.10 -18.76 -12.24
CA MET A 37 -10.17 -18.36 -11.33
C MET A 37 -9.64 -18.21 -9.90
N ILE A 38 -9.99 -17.13 -9.22
CA ILE A 38 -9.69 -16.93 -7.80
C ILE A 38 -10.81 -17.57 -6.98
N GLY A 39 -10.55 -18.79 -6.49
CA GLY A 39 -11.51 -19.55 -5.67
C GLY A 39 -11.44 -19.20 -4.18
N ASN A 40 -10.26 -18.82 -3.70
CA ASN A 40 -10.01 -18.56 -2.28
C ASN A 40 -9.19 -17.29 -2.07
N LEU A 41 -9.33 -16.69 -0.88
CA LEU A 41 -8.48 -15.60 -0.42
C LEU A 41 -7.78 -16.04 0.87
N LEU A 42 -6.46 -15.94 0.88
CA LEU A 42 -5.66 -16.12 2.08
C LEU A 42 -5.52 -14.76 2.78
N LEU A 43 -5.87 -14.71 4.07
CA LEU A 43 -5.75 -13.53 4.91
C LEU A 43 -4.73 -13.82 6.01
N LEU A 44 -3.70 -12.97 6.11
CA LEU A 44 -2.68 -13.10 7.15
C LEU A 44 -2.55 -11.79 7.90
N ASN A 45 -2.38 -11.88 9.23
CA ASN A 45 -1.90 -10.77 10.04
C ASN A 45 -0.40 -10.62 9.81
N ILE A 46 0.07 -9.39 9.60
CA ILE A 46 1.48 -9.10 9.35
C ILE A 46 2.01 -8.06 10.32
N GLY A 47 3.29 -8.18 10.65
CA GLY A 47 4.08 -7.11 11.25
C GLY A 47 4.96 -6.45 10.20
N PHE A 48 5.27 -5.17 10.39
CA PHE A 48 6.24 -4.46 9.55
C PHE A 48 7.61 -4.46 10.21
N LYS A 49 8.67 -4.55 9.39
CA LYS A 49 10.03 -4.28 9.87
C LYS A 49 10.17 -2.80 10.21
N GLU A 50 10.79 -2.50 11.35
CA GLU A 50 10.97 -1.11 11.81
C GLU A 50 12.00 -0.35 10.97
N LYS A 51 13.13 -1.00 10.65
CA LYS A 51 14.24 -0.40 9.91
C LYS A 51 14.32 -1.02 8.53
N VAL A 52 14.04 -0.21 7.53
CA VAL A 52 14.10 -0.56 6.11
C VAL A 52 14.68 0.64 5.38
N ASP A 53 15.60 0.41 4.45
CA ASP A 53 16.19 1.48 3.67
C ASP A 53 15.13 2.17 2.80
N LEU A 54 15.27 3.49 2.63
CA LEU A 54 14.34 4.30 1.85
C LEU A 54 14.15 3.77 0.43
N SER A 55 15.24 3.36 -0.23
CA SER A 55 15.20 2.79 -1.58
C SER A 55 14.33 1.52 -1.65
N VAL A 56 14.34 0.70 -0.61
CA VAL A 56 13.51 -0.51 -0.51
C VAL A 56 12.05 -0.13 -0.29
N LYS A 57 11.76 0.90 0.54
CA LYS A 57 10.40 1.41 0.74
C LYS A 57 9.82 1.95 -0.57
N THR A 58 10.57 2.83 -1.25
CA THR A 58 10.20 3.42 -2.55
C THR A 58 9.88 2.33 -3.57
N LYS A 59 10.75 1.33 -3.70
CA LYS A 59 10.52 0.20 -4.63
C LYS A 59 9.29 -0.63 -4.25
N ALA A 60 9.07 -0.88 -2.96
CA ALA A 60 7.95 -1.69 -2.47
C ALA A 60 6.58 -1.02 -2.65
N LEU A 61 6.52 0.32 -2.71
CA LEU A 61 5.29 1.07 -2.97
C LEU A 61 4.79 0.90 -4.42
N GLY A 62 5.68 0.60 -5.38
CA GLY A 62 5.32 0.45 -6.79
C GLY A 62 4.56 1.67 -7.31
N GLY A 63 3.48 1.48 -8.08
CA GLY A 63 2.68 2.58 -8.62
C GLY A 63 2.05 3.51 -7.57
N LYS A 64 1.97 3.09 -6.30
CA LYS A 64 1.51 3.95 -5.22
C LYS A 64 2.49 5.10 -4.94
N TYR A 65 3.79 4.87 -5.14
CA TYR A 65 4.82 5.88 -4.96
C TYR A 65 4.56 7.08 -5.87
N GLU A 66 4.37 6.83 -7.18
CA GLU A 66 4.12 7.86 -8.18
C GLU A 66 2.85 8.65 -7.85
N HIS A 67 1.79 7.97 -7.39
CA HIS A 67 0.56 8.63 -7.00
C HIS A 67 0.75 9.55 -5.79
N ILE A 68 1.48 9.12 -4.76
CA ILE A 68 1.81 9.96 -3.60
C ILE A 68 2.62 11.19 -4.04
N GLN A 69 3.65 10.96 -4.87
CA GLN A 69 4.50 12.01 -5.41
C GLN A 69 3.66 13.07 -6.15
N ASN A 70 2.78 12.65 -7.05
CA ASN A 70 1.92 13.55 -7.82
C ASN A 70 1.05 14.42 -6.91
N ILE A 71 0.40 13.83 -5.90
CA ILE A 71 -0.45 14.57 -4.95
C ILE A 71 0.33 15.66 -4.21
N VAL A 72 1.58 15.36 -3.82
CA VAL A 72 2.44 16.34 -3.14
C VAL A 72 2.86 17.46 -4.10
N GLN A 73 3.27 17.12 -5.32
CA GLN A 73 3.72 18.08 -6.32
C GLN A 73 2.58 18.99 -6.82
N GLU A 74 1.35 18.47 -6.93
CA GLU A 74 0.14 19.25 -7.23
C GLU A 74 -0.14 20.35 -6.19
N ASN A 75 0.44 20.24 -4.99
CA ASN A 75 0.35 21.23 -3.93
C ASN A 75 1.53 22.23 -3.91
N SER A 76 2.29 22.32 -5.00
CA SER A 76 3.46 23.19 -5.17
C SER A 76 4.61 22.90 -4.21
N ILE A 77 4.75 21.64 -3.78
CA ILE A 77 5.85 21.18 -2.93
C ILE A 77 6.79 20.32 -3.80
N GLU A 78 8.08 20.65 -3.81
CA GLU A 78 9.09 19.82 -4.49
C GLU A 78 9.18 18.45 -3.81
N TRP A 79 9.18 17.38 -4.59
CA TRP A 79 9.19 16.02 -4.05
C TRP A 79 10.57 15.63 -3.52
N ASP A 80 10.58 15.00 -2.36
CA ASP A 80 11.75 14.35 -1.78
C ASP A 80 11.32 13.00 -1.20
N ASP A 81 12.01 11.92 -1.59
CA ASP A 81 11.72 10.57 -1.09
C ASP A 81 11.76 10.50 0.44
N ARG A 82 12.56 11.37 1.09
CA ARG A 82 12.63 11.45 2.56
C ARG A 82 11.29 11.82 3.19
N PHE A 83 10.32 12.36 2.44
CA PHE A 83 8.97 12.57 2.96
C PHE A 83 8.27 11.27 3.35
N LEU A 84 8.63 10.14 2.73
CA LEU A 84 8.11 8.82 3.10
C LEU A 84 8.59 8.39 4.50
N GLU A 85 9.73 8.91 4.98
CA GLU A 85 10.24 8.63 6.34
C GLU A 85 9.40 9.31 7.43
N MET A 86 8.59 10.31 7.08
CA MET A 86 7.67 10.97 8.02
C MET A 86 6.38 10.16 8.29
N VAL A 87 6.18 9.07 7.53
CA VAL A 87 4.95 8.27 7.55
C VAL A 87 5.25 6.90 8.14
N ASP A 88 4.54 6.55 9.22
CA ASP A 88 4.69 5.25 9.86
C ASP A 88 4.45 4.10 8.87
N MET A 89 5.27 3.05 8.93
CA MET A 89 5.21 1.91 7.99
C MET A 89 3.79 1.31 7.83
N PRO A 90 3.01 1.08 8.92
CA PRO A 90 1.66 0.56 8.79
C PRO A 90 0.68 1.53 8.10
N VAL A 91 0.95 2.84 8.16
CA VAL A 91 0.17 3.86 7.45
C VAL A 91 0.63 3.92 5.99
N LEU A 92 1.94 3.93 5.76
CA LEU A 92 2.58 4.01 4.45
C LEU A 92 2.12 2.89 3.52
N PHE A 93 1.96 1.66 4.02
CA PHE A 93 1.48 0.53 3.22
C PHE A 93 -0.02 0.23 3.38
N GLY A 94 -0.64 0.66 4.49
CA GLY A 94 -2.03 0.34 4.80
C GLY A 94 -3.08 1.39 4.39
N SER A 95 -2.67 2.63 4.10
CA SER A 95 -3.57 3.73 3.70
C SER A 95 -3.58 3.94 2.19
N SER A 96 -4.50 4.75 1.67
CA SER A 96 -4.50 5.13 0.25
C SER A 96 -3.38 6.14 -0.06
N ALA A 97 -3.07 6.35 -1.34
CA ALA A 97 -2.05 7.32 -1.75
C ALA A 97 -2.46 8.76 -1.38
N GLU A 98 -3.73 9.09 -1.55
CA GLU A 98 -4.36 10.37 -1.22
C GLU A 98 -4.14 10.73 0.24
N LYS A 99 -4.49 9.81 1.16
CA LYS A 99 -4.33 10.04 2.60
C LYS A 99 -2.87 10.27 2.99
N ILE A 100 -1.92 9.62 2.30
CA ILE A 100 -0.49 9.76 2.57
C ILE A 100 0.03 11.09 2.00
N GLY A 101 -0.32 11.40 0.75
CA GLY A 101 0.05 12.67 0.10
C GLY A 101 -0.48 13.87 0.87
N GLU A 102 -1.77 13.88 1.23
CA GLU A 102 -2.39 14.94 2.05
C GLU A 102 -1.69 15.10 3.41
N TYR A 103 -1.30 13.99 4.05
CA TYR A 103 -0.56 14.03 5.30
C TYR A 103 0.82 14.70 5.13
N ILE A 104 1.56 14.33 4.08
CA ILE A 104 2.87 14.93 3.76
C ILE A 104 2.71 16.43 3.47
N VAL A 105 1.73 16.80 2.63
CA VAL A 105 1.44 18.21 2.29
C VAL A 105 1.18 19.03 3.54
N ARG A 106 0.34 18.53 4.45
CA ARG A 106 0.07 19.20 5.73
C ARG A 106 1.35 19.39 6.54
N LYS A 107 2.21 18.37 6.60
CA LYS A 107 3.48 18.42 7.35
C LYS A 107 4.53 19.35 6.76
N GLN A 108 4.48 19.67 5.47
CA GLN A 108 5.39 20.63 4.83
C GLN A 108 4.89 22.08 4.89
N LYS A 109 3.60 22.29 5.20
CA LYS A 109 2.98 23.62 5.32
C LYS A 109 2.84 24.09 6.78
N GLU A 110 3.02 23.19 7.75
CA GLU A 110 3.18 23.47 9.19
C GLU A 110 4.58 24.04 9.48
#